data_AF-A0A3N0B8B4-F1
#
_entry.id   AF-A0A3N0B8B4-F1
#
_cell.length_a   1.000
_cell.length_b   1.000
_cell.length_c   1.000
_cell.angle_alpha   90.00
_cell.angle_beta   90.00
_cell.angle_gamma   90.00
#
_symmetry.space_group_name_H-M   'P 1'
#
loop_
_entity.id
_entity.type
_entity.pdbx_description
1 polymer ?
#
loop_
_entity_poly.entity_id
_entity_poly.type
_entity_poly.pdbx_seq_one_letter_code
_entity_poly.pdbx_strand_id
1 'polypeptide(L)'
;MELKILKCPQCMGEVIPYGNGSHGRCECCDSVFSLNAAAAGNADDAGGANDDEGTIDLESLFDDFARELDEDDSYEFLIGCDLESPKGQSKIQAATKYFEIEDDEDVYLVLDTTMFGSCKVGFACCTYGIYMKDDDGDMAFLNWEDYADCELERDGGTITIGGHPFISTPDSAKALYPMLRKLQRELR
;
A
#
# COMPACT_ATOMS: atom_id res chain seq x y z
N MET A 1 -19.40 22.73 -0.32
CA MET A 1 -18.59 22.69 -1.54
C MET A 1 -17.71 21.47 -1.38
N GLU A 2 -17.95 20.41 -2.15
CA GLU A 2 -17.16 19.18 -2.04
C GLU A 2 -15.71 19.49 -2.43
N LEU A 3 -14.77 19.21 -1.52
CA LEU A 3 -13.35 19.25 -1.82
C LEU A 3 -13.04 18.09 -2.76
N LYS A 4 -12.71 18.40 -4.01
CA LYS A 4 -12.32 17.40 -4.99
C LYS A 4 -10.87 17.03 -4.71
N ILE A 5 -10.64 15.90 -4.03
CA ILE A 5 -9.30 15.35 -3.82
C ILE A 5 -8.68 15.06 -5.18
N LEU A 6 -7.54 15.68 -5.49
CA LEU A 6 -6.82 15.44 -6.72
C LEU A 6 -5.99 14.15 -6.57
N LYS A 7 -6.20 13.20 -7.46
CA LYS A 7 -5.45 11.92 -7.47
C LYS A 7 -4.38 11.94 -8.56
N CYS A 8 -3.20 11.47 -8.20
CA CYS A 8 -2.05 11.39 -9.10
C CYS A 8 -2.35 10.41 -10.23
N PRO A 9 -2.26 10.80 -11.51
CA PRO A 9 -2.52 9.86 -12.61
C PRO A 9 -1.49 8.72 -12.67
N GLN A 10 -0.28 8.98 -12.14
CA GLN A 10 0.81 8.01 -12.16
C GLN A 10 0.69 6.96 -11.06
N CYS A 11 0.18 7.31 -9.89
CA CYS A 11 0.17 6.37 -8.78
C CYS A 11 -1.11 6.37 -7.96
N MET A 12 -2.12 7.19 -8.26
CA MET A 12 -3.35 7.38 -7.46
C MET A 12 -3.16 7.98 -6.06
N GLY A 13 -1.93 8.33 -5.67
CA GLY A 13 -1.69 9.08 -4.44
C GLY A 13 -2.37 10.44 -4.45
N GLU A 14 -2.63 10.99 -3.27
CA GLU A 14 -3.16 12.35 -3.15
C GLU A 14 -2.17 13.38 -3.71
N VAL A 15 -2.70 14.40 -4.38
CA VAL A 15 -1.92 15.51 -4.95
C VAL A 15 -2.24 16.77 -4.17
N ILE A 16 -1.25 17.29 -3.46
CA ILE A 16 -1.36 18.54 -2.71
C ILE A 16 -1.07 19.72 -3.65
N PRO A 17 -2.03 20.65 -3.85
CA PRO A 17 -1.81 21.86 -4.61
C PRO A 17 -0.82 22.80 -3.92
N TYR A 18 0.02 23.49 -4.70
CA TYR A 18 0.90 24.56 -4.23
C TYR A 18 1.06 25.65 -5.29
N GLY A 19 1.75 26.75 -4.95
CA GLY A 19 1.95 27.87 -5.88
C GLY A 19 0.64 28.51 -6.33
N ASN A 20 -0.24 28.85 -5.38
CA ASN A 20 -1.60 29.35 -5.63
C ASN A 20 -2.47 28.40 -6.47
N GLY A 21 -2.29 27.09 -6.30
CA GLY A 21 -3.06 26.07 -7.00
C GLY A 21 -2.72 25.93 -8.49
N SER A 22 -1.58 26.46 -8.93
CA SER A 22 -1.08 26.31 -10.31
C SER A 22 -0.27 25.02 -10.51
N HIS A 23 0.22 24.44 -9.41
CA HIS A 23 0.99 23.20 -9.41
C HIS A 23 0.45 22.25 -8.34
N GLY A 24 0.69 20.96 -8.49
CA GLY A 24 0.39 19.94 -7.50
C GLY A 24 1.54 18.96 -7.37
N ARG A 25 1.83 18.51 -6.16
CA ARG A 25 2.83 17.47 -5.88
C ARG A 25 2.12 16.25 -5.32
N CYS A 26 2.38 15.07 -5.89
CA CYS A 26 1.86 13.83 -5.34
C CYS A 26 2.60 13.47 -4.05
N GLU A 27 1.87 13.15 -2.98
CA GLU A 27 2.48 12.72 -1.73
C GLU A 27 3.03 11.28 -1.75
N CYS A 28 2.67 10.47 -2.75
CA CYS A 28 3.13 9.06 -2.84
C CYS A 28 4.35 8.88 -3.74
N CYS A 29 4.47 9.64 -4.84
CA CYS A 29 5.53 9.46 -5.83
C CYS A 29 6.27 10.74 -6.19
N ASP A 30 6.03 11.83 -5.44
CA ASP A 30 6.67 13.15 -5.61
C ASP A 30 6.54 13.81 -6.98
N SER A 31 5.74 13.21 -7.87
CA SER A 31 5.51 13.74 -9.20
C SER A 31 4.84 15.11 -9.13
N VAL A 32 5.32 16.02 -9.97
CA VAL A 32 4.83 17.40 -10.05
C VAL A 32 3.97 17.57 -11.29
N PHE A 33 2.80 18.18 -11.12
CA PHE A 33 1.82 18.42 -12.16
C PHE A 33 1.48 19.91 -12.24
N SER A 34 1.25 20.42 -13.45
CA SER A 34 0.59 21.72 -13.63
C SER A 34 -0.92 21.53 -13.47
N LEU A 35 -1.54 22.32 -12.59
CA LEU A 35 -2.98 22.29 -12.34
C LEU A 35 -3.66 23.44 -13.08
N ASN A 36 -4.77 23.17 -13.76
CA ASN A 36 -5.60 24.22 -14.34
C ASN A 36 -6.40 24.91 -13.23
N ALA A 37 -6.47 26.25 -13.27
CA ALA A 37 -6.93 27.15 -12.19
C ALA A 37 -8.36 26.93 -11.64
N ALA A 38 -9.08 25.89 -12.06
CA ALA A 38 -10.41 25.53 -11.59
C ALA A 38 -10.42 24.55 -10.39
N ALA A 39 -9.25 24.12 -9.89
CA ALA A 39 -9.14 23.09 -8.85
C ALA A 39 -8.68 23.59 -7.47
N ALA A 40 -8.51 24.90 -7.28
CA ALA A 40 -7.96 25.46 -6.04
C ALA A 40 -9.05 25.67 -4.98
N GLY A 41 -9.32 24.64 -4.16
CA GLY A 41 -9.75 24.84 -2.79
C GLY A 41 -8.50 25.02 -1.93
N ASN A 42 -8.39 26.12 -1.19
CA ASN A 42 -7.31 26.31 -0.22
C ASN A 42 -7.38 25.18 0.82
N ALA A 43 -6.31 24.39 0.92
CA ALA A 43 -6.03 23.60 2.11
C ALA A 43 -5.26 24.52 3.06
N ASP A 44 -5.91 24.92 4.15
CA ASP A 44 -5.22 25.52 5.28
C ASP A 44 -4.36 24.43 5.93
N ASP A 45 -3.07 24.71 5.99
CA ASP A 45 -2.03 23.96 6.69
C ASP A 45 -2.34 23.96 8.19
N ALA A 46 -2.62 22.77 8.72
CA ALA A 46 -2.54 22.49 10.13
C ALA A 46 -1.51 21.36 10.34
N GLY A 47 -0.23 21.70 10.12
CA GLY A 47 0.88 20.96 10.69
C GLY A 47 0.74 20.85 12.21
N GLY A 48 0.24 19.72 12.66
CA GLY A 48 0.38 19.24 14.03
C GLY A 48 1.57 18.31 14.08
N ALA A 49 2.72 18.81 14.53
CA ALA A 49 3.74 17.94 15.09
C ALA A 49 3.17 17.35 16.37
N ASN A 50 2.86 16.06 16.35
CA ASN A 50 2.58 15.31 17.56
C ASN A 50 3.86 14.56 17.93
N ASP A 51 4.48 15.02 19.01
CA ASP A 51 5.59 14.37 19.68
C ASP A 51 5.09 13.20 20.56
N ASP A 52 4.21 12.35 20.02
CA ASP A 52 3.80 11.11 20.68
C ASP A 52 4.60 9.96 20.06
N GLU A 53 5.19 9.13 20.91
CA GLU A 53 5.72 7.80 20.57
C GLU A 53 4.52 6.89 20.23
N GLY A 54 3.79 7.26 19.18
CA GLY A 54 2.53 6.69 18.78
C GLY A 54 2.78 5.43 17.98
N THR A 55 2.50 4.28 18.59
CA THR A 55 2.40 3.02 17.86
C THR A 55 1.32 3.16 16.79
N ILE A 56 1.66 2.91 15.52
CA ILE A 56 0.68 2.91 14.42
C ILE A 56 -0.39 1.87 14.71
N ASP A 57 -1.65 2.28 14.57
CA ASP A 57 -2.78 1.37 14.54
C ASP A 57 -2.90 0.77 13.13
N LEU A 58 -2.17 -0.34 12.91
CA LEU A 58 -2.16 -1.04 11.62
C LEU A 58 -3.56 -1.51 11.24
N GLU A 59 -4.32 -2.04 12.19
CA GLU A 59 -5.68 -2.54 11.94
C GLU A 59 -6.53 -1.42 11.34
N SER A 60 -6.59 -0.25 11.99
CA SER A 60 -7.34 0.90 11.45
C SER A 60 -6.82 1.36 10.09
N LEU A 61 -5.51 1.36 9.87
CA LEU A 61 -4.90 1.80 8.61
C LEU A 61 -5.32 0.91 7.42
N PHE A 62 -5.22 -0.42 7.59
CA PHE A 62 -5.60 -1.38 6.56
C PHE A 62 -7.12 -1.41 6.35
N ASP A 63 -7.90 -1.26 7.42
CA ASP A 63 -9.36 -1.15 7.34
C ASP A 63 -9.82 0.09 6.55
N ASP A 64 -9.20 1.23 6.79
CA ASP A 64 -9.49 2.46 6.05
C ASP A 64 -9.15 2.31 4.58
N PHE A 65 -8.02 1.68 4.25
CA PHE A 65 -7.68 1.38 2.87
C PHE A 65 -8.69 0.43 2.22
N ALA A 66 -9.11 -0.63 2.91
CA ALA A 66 -10.11 -1.56 2.40
C ALA A 66 -11.43 -0.85 2.03
N ARG A 67 -11.84 0.17 2.79
CA ARG A 67 -13.04 0.99 2.53
C ARG A 67 -12.88 1.96 1.35
N GLU A 68 -11.66 2.32 0.99
CA GLU A 68 -11.37 3.23 -0.12
C GLU A 68 -11.28 2.52 -1.49
N LEU A 69 -11.19 1.18 -1.49
CA LEU A 69 -11.14 0.39 -2.71
C LEU A 69 -12.50 0.38 -3.43
N ASP A 70 -12.44 0.36 -4.77
CA ASP A 70 -13.64 0.19 -5.59
C ASP A 70 -14.09 -1.28 -5.55
N GLU A 71 -15.34 -1.52 -5.14
CA GLU A 71 -15.93 -2.86 -5.03
C GLU A 71 -16.06 -3.57 -6.38
N ASP A 72 -16.08 -2.81 -7.49
CA ASP A 72 -16.21 -3.37 -8.84
C ASP A 72 -14.89 -3.91 -9.41
N ASP A 73 -13.74 -3.59 -8.79
CA ASP A 73 -12.42 -3.99 -9.25
C ASP A 73 -11.96 -5.32 -8.63
N SER A 74 -11.46 -6.23 -9.47
CA SER A 74 -10.88 -7.49 -9.01
C SER A 74 -9.38 -7.34 -8.77
N TYR A 75 -8.97 -7.35 -7.51
CA TYR A 75 -7.56 -7.25 -7.12
C TYR A 75 -6.92 -8.62 -6.87
N GLU A 76 -5.59 -8.70 -7.05
CA GLU A 76 -4.76 -9.87 -6.71
C GLU A 76 -4.37 -9.92 -5.23
N PHE A 77 -4.71 -8.89 -4.46
CA PHE A 77 -4.54 -8.84 -3.02
C PHE A 77 -5.87 -8.98 -2.28
N LEU A 78 -5.80 -9.41 -1.03
CA LEU A 78 -6.91 -9.46 -0.08
C LEU A 78 -6.57 -8.59 1.13
N ILE A 79 -7.56 -7.87 1.65
CA ILE A 79 -7.40 -6.95 2.77
C ILE A 79 -8.73 -6.81 3.53
N GLY A 80 -8.66 -6.48 4.83
CA GLY A 80 -9.84 -6.18 5.64
C GLY A 80 -10.77 -7.40 5.71
N CYS A 81 -12.08 -7.18 5.55
CA CYS A 81 -13.07 -8.25 5.66
C CYS A 81 -12.92 -9.38 4.62
N ASP A 82 -12.23 -9.15 3.50
CA ASP A 82 -11.96 -10.20 2.50
C ASP A 82 -11.07 -11.31 3.07
N LEU A 83 -10.22 -10.99 4.04
CA LEU A 83 -9.37 -11.93 4.75
C LEU A 83 -10.18 -12.89 5.63
N GLU A 84 -11.32 -12.45 6.16
CA GLU A 84 -12.23 -13.27 6.96
C GLU A 84 -13.03 -14.28 6.13
N SER A 85 -13.12 -14.07 4.81
CA SER A 85 -13.83 -14.97 3.91
C SER A 85 -13.15 -16.36 3.84
N PRO A 86 -13.88 -17.44 3.44
CA PRO A 86 -13.24 -18.75 3.23
C PRO A 86 -12.07 -18.72 2.24
N LYS A 87 -12.13 -17.84 1.23
CA LYS A 87 -11.03 -17.59 0.29
C LYS A 87 -9.87 -16.92 1.00
N GLY A 88 -10.13 -15.87 1.77
CA GLY A 88 -9.14 -15.15 2.59
C GLY A 88 -8.41 -16.07 3.55
N GLN A 89 -9.15 -16.86 4.33
CA GLN A 89 -8.57 -17.83 5.26
C GLN A 89 -7.70 -18.88 4.55
N SER A 90 -8.11 -19.32 3.35
CA SER A 90 -7.28 -20.22 2.52
C SER A 90 -5.99 -19.54 2.04
N LYS A 91 -6.03 -18.24 1.74
CA LYS A 91 -4.86 -17.45 1.33
C LYS A 91 -3.92 -17.17 2.49
N ILE A 92 -4.45 -16.85 3.68
CA ILE A 92 -3.66 -16.69 4.90
C ILE A 92 -2.90 -17.98 5.18
N GLN A 93 -3.58 -19.13 5.20
CA GLN A 93 -2.91 -20.43 5.42
C GLN A 93 -1.80 -20.72 4.40
N ALA A 94 -2.01 -20.33 3.14
CA ALA A 94 -0.99 -20.48 2.11
C ALA A 94 0.17 -19.50 2.30
N ALA A 95 -0.11 -18.23 2.62
CA ALA A 95 0.89 -17.21 2.93
C ALA A 95 1.74 -17.60 4.15
N THR A 96 1.11 -17.98 5.26
CA THR A 96 1.81 -18.48 6.47
C THR A 96 2.77 -19.61 6.13
N LYS A 97 2.34 -20.54 5.27
CA LYS A 97 3.18 -21.66 4.85
C LYS A 97 4.31 -21.27 3.90
N TYR A 98 4.05 -20.44 2.90
CA TYR A 98 4.99 -20.20 1.79
C TYR A 98 5.89 -18.99 1.99
N PHE A 99 5.46 -18.03 2.80
CA PHE A 99 6.23 -16.85 3.19
C PHE A 99 6.88 -17.03 4.58
N GLU A 100 6.66 -18.18 5.22
CA GLU A 100 7.20 -18.54 6.55
C GLU A 100 6.82 -17.52 7.64
N ILE A 101 5.55 -17.09 7.64
CA ILE A 101 5.00 -16.17 8.66
C ILE A 101 4.98 -16.88 10.02
N GLU A 102 5.40 -16.17 11.07
CA GLU A 102 5.40 -16.67 12.44
C GLU A 102 3.97 -16.87 12.99
N ASP A 103 3.81 -17.77 13.96
CA ASP A 103 2.49 -18.18 14.49
C ASP A 103 1.78 -17.08 15.31
N ASP A 104 2.50 -16.05 15.77
CA ASP A 104 1.99 -14.93 16.56
C ASP A 104 1.75 -13.64 15.76
N GLU A 105 1.78 -13.73 14.43
CA GLU A 105 1.49 -12.63 13.52
C GLU A 105 0.00 -12.60 13.13
N ASP A 106 -0.62 -11.42 13.27
CA ASP A 106 -1.87 -11.13 12.57
C ASP A 106 -1.57 -10.69 11.13
N VAL A 107 -2.38 -11.14 10.17
CA VAL A 107 -2.20 -10.81 8.75
C VAL A 107 -3.23 -9.76 8.34
N TYR A 108 -2.77 -8.57 7.91
CA TYR A 108 -3.63 -7.46 7.52
C TYR A 108 -3.83 -7.35 6.00
N LEU A 109 -2.88 -7.86 5.22
CA LEU A 109 -2.95 -7.90 3.77
C LEU A 109 -2.18 -9.10 3.22
N VAL A 110 -2.69 -9.70 2.14
CA VAL A 110 -1.97 -10.70 1.35
C VAL A 110 -2.04 -10.33 -0.12
N LEU A 111 -0.90 -10.15 -0.79
CA LEU A 111 -0.79 -10.13 -2.24
C LEU A 111 -0.37 -11.53 -2.75
N ASP A 112 -1.11 -12.07 -3.71
CA ASP A 112 -0.74 -13.32 -4.40
C ASP A 112 -0.55 -13.05 -5.90
N THR A 113 0.69 -13.05 -6.36
CA THR A 113 1.05 -12.81 -7.77
C THR A 113 1.08 -14.08 -8.61
N THR A 114 0.75 -15.24 -8.03
CA THR A 114 0.81 -16.49 -8.79
C THR A 114 -0.35 -16.61 -9.77
N MET A 115 -0.05 -16.99 -11.02
CA MET A 115 -1.06 -17.11 -12.10
C MET A 115 -2.29 -17.98 -11.77
N PHE A 116 -2.15 -18.96 -10.87
CA PHE A 116 -3.24 -19.86 -10.47
C PHE A 116 -3.72 -19.62 -9.02
N GLY A 117 -3.33 -18.51 -8.40
CA GLY A 117 -3.77 -18.16 -7.05
C GLY A 117 -3.33 -19.16 -5.97
N SER A 118 -2.11 -19.68 -6.07
CA SER A 118 -1.52 -20.63 -5.12
C SER A 118 -0.84 -19.97 -3.90
N CYS A 119 -0.64 -18.66 -3.91
CA CYS A 119 0.05 -17.88 -2.88
C CYS A 119 1.47 -18.37 -2.59
N LYS A 120 2.17 -18.89 -3.60
CA LYS A 120 3.57 -19.33 -3.48
C LYS A 120 4.58 -18.21 -3.71
N VAL A 121 4.12 -17.10 -4.26
CA VAL A 121 4.86 -15.89 -4.58
C VAL A 121 3.95 -14.71 -4.26
N GLY A 122 4.52 -13.68 -3.66
CA GLY A 122 3.81 -12.51 -3.15
C GLY A 122 4.33 -12.08 -1.79
N PHE A 123 3.52 -11.32 -1.08
CA PHE A 123 3.87 -10.85 0.26
C PHE A 123 2.64 -10.71 1.16
N ALA A 124 2.89 -10.66 2.46
CA ALA A 124 1.89 -10.38 3.47
C ALA A 124 2.38 -9.27 4.40
N CYS A 125 1.49 -8.31 4.71
CA CYS A 125 1.72 -7.32 5.76
C CYS A 125 1.14 -7.86 7.07
N CYS A 126 1.97 -7.93 8.10
CA CYS A 126 1.69 -8.61 9.36
C CYS A 126 1.97 -7.71 10.57
N THR A 127 1.66 -8.15 11.80
CA THR A 127 1.91 -7.39 13.04
C THR A 127 3.32 -6.80 13.15
N TYR A 128 4.37 -7.55 12.84
CA TYR A 128 5.76 -7.08 13.03
C TYR A 128 6.46 -6.61 11.76
N GLY A 129 5.86 -6.80 10.58
CA GLY A 129 6.51 -6.42 9.32
C GLY A 129 5.89 -7.02 8.07
N ILE A 130 6.69 -7.13 7.01
CA ILE A 130 6.30 -7.70 5.73
C ILE A 130 7.08 -8.98 5.48
N TYR A 131 6.35 -10.09 5.31
CA TYR A 131 6.89 -11.38 4.90
C TYR A 131 6.71 -11.55 3.41
N MET A 132 7.75 -12.01 2.72
CA MET A 132 7.84 -12.00 1.28
C MET A 132 8.42 -13.30 0.73
N LYS A 133 7.89 -13.70 -0.42
CA LYS A 133 8.57 -14.63 -1.32
C LYS A 133 8.45 -14.12 -2.74
N ASP A 134 9.58 -13.76 -3.34
CA ASP A 134 9.60 -13.15 -4.67
C ASP A 134 9.55 -14.18 -5.82
N ASP A 135 9.49 -13.66 -7.04
CA ASP A 135 9.42 -14.45 -8.28
C ASP A 135 10.68 -15.31 -8.53
N ASP A 136 11.83 -14.96 -7.94
CA ASP A 136 13.06 -15.76 -7.98
C ASP A 136 13.05 -16.89 -6.94
N GLY A 137 12.08 -16.85 -6.01
CA GLY A 137 11.86 -17.82 -4.96
C GLY A 137 12.61 -17.50 -3.67
N ASP A 138 13.26 -16.33 -3.60
CA ASP A 138 13.93 -15.84 -2.41
C ASP A 138 12.91 -15.37 -1.39
N MET A 139 13.19 -15.66 -0.13
CA MET A 139 12.34 -15.30 1.00
C MET A 139 12.99 -14.17 1.78
N ALA A 140 12.19 -13.20 2.19
CA ALA A 140 12.65 -12.06 2.96
C ALA A 140 11.59 -11.64 3.98
N PHE A 141 12.07 -11.10 5.10
CA PHE A 141 11.26 -10.42 6.10
C PHE A 141 11.85 -9.03 6.32
N LEU A 142 11.01 -8.02 6.26
CA LEU A 142 11.35 -6.66 6.67
C LEU A 142 10.49 -6.33 7.88
N ASN A 143 11.10 -6.11 9.03
CA ASN A 143 10.38 -5.51 10.15
C ASN A 143 9.97 -4.06 9.77
N TRP A 144 9.14 -3.44 10.60
CA TRP A 144 8.63 -2.12 10.29
C TRP A 144 9.68 -1.01 10.20
N GLU A 145 10.76 -1.08 11.00
CA GLU A 145 11.88 -0.13 10.91
C GLU A 145 12.61 -0.28 9.56
N ASP A 146 12.96 -1.52 9.20
CA ASP A 146 13.65 -1.83 7.94
C ASP A 146 12.76 -1.46 6.72
N TYR A 147 11.45 -1.70 6.80
CA TYR A 147 10.51 -1.33 5.75
C TYR A 147 10.35 0.18 5.60
N ALA A 148 10.35 0.94 6.70
CA ALA A 148 10.26 2.40 6.67
C ALA A 148 11.44 3.02 5.89
N ASP A 149 12.61 2.40 5.97
CA ASP A 149 13.84 2.87 5.33
C ASP A 149 14.11 2.22 3.96
N CYS A 150 13.42 1.14 3.60
CA CYS A 150 13.69 0.44 2.35
C CYS A 150 13.23 1.22 1.11
N GLU A 151 13.86 0.90 -0.02
CA GLU A 151 13.40 1.36 -1.32
C GLU A 151 12.06 0.68 -1.68
N LEU A 152 11.11 1.48 -2.19
CA LEU A 152 9.79 1.02 -2.60
C LEU A 152 9.49 1.61 -3.97
N GLU A 153 9.32 0.78 -5.00
CA GLU A 153 9.15 1.24 -6.37
C GLU A 153 7.93 0.62 -7.05
N ARG A 154 7.45 1.28 -8.10
CA ARG A 154 6.42 0.74 -8.98
C ARG A 154 6.74 1.05 -10.44
N ASP A 155 6.76 0.01 -11.25
CA ASP A 155 6.84 0.11 -12.71
C ASP A 155 5.75 -0.75 -13.37
N GLY A 156 4.76 -0.11 -13.97
CA GLY A 156 3.61 -0.79 -14.55
C GLY A 156 2.86 -1.63 -13.51
N GLY A 157 2.79 -2.94 -13.73
CA GLY A 157 2.19 -3.90 -12.80
C GLY A 157 3.15 -4.43 -11.71
N THR A 158 4.40 -4.00 -11.72
CA THR A 158 5.42 -4.50 -10.79
C THR A 158 5.53 -3.56 -9.59
N ILE A 159 5.50 -4.13 -8.38
CA ILE A 159 5.88 -3.46 -7.13
C ILE A 159 7.21 -4.06 -6.68
N THR A 160 8.18 -3.23 -6.32
CA THR A 160 9.46 -3.67 -5.75
C THR A 160 9.59 -3.17 -4.32
N ILE A 161 9.80 -4.07 -3.35
CA ILE A 161 9.96 -3.75 -1.93
C ILE A 161 11.34 -4.22 -1.48
N GLY A 162 12.22 -3.31 -1.07
CA GLY A 162 13.55 -3.65 -0.58
C GLY A 162 14.41 -4.42 -1.60
N GLY A 163 14.16 -4.23 -2.90
CA GLY A 163 14.82 -4.97 -3.98
C GLY A 163 14.12 -6.26 -4.43
N HIS A 164 13.02 -6.66 -3.78
CA HIS A 164 12.23 -7.85 -4.15
C HIS A 164 11.07 -7.47 -5.07
N PRO A 165 11.03 -7.95 -6.33
CA PRO A 165 9.98 -7.63 -7.28
C PRO A 165 8.75 -8.55 -7.14
N PHE A 166 7.57 -7.98 -7.32
CA PHE A 166 6.29 -8.70 -7.35
C PHE A 166 5.50 -8.28 -8.59
N ILE A 167 5.37 -9.20 -9.55
CA ILE A 167 4.66 -8.95 -10.81
C ILE A 167 3.16 -9.15 -10.61
N SER A 168 2.42 -8.04 -10.56
CA SER A 168 0.96 -8.01 -10.41
C SER A 168 0.28 -7.39 -11.64
N THR A 169 -1.04 -7.40 -11.68
CA THR A 169 -1.82 -6.62 -12.64
C THR A 169 -1.57 -5.11 -12.45
N PRO A 170 -1.59 -4.31 -13.52
CA PRO A 170 -1.43 -2.85 -13.43
C PRO A 170 -2.42 -2.19 -12.45
N ASP A 171 -3.66 -2.68 -12.39
CA ASP A 171 -4.69 -2.11 -11.51
C ASP A 171 -4.44 -2.44 -10.04
N SER A 172 -4.06 -3.70 -9.74
CA SER A 172 -3.66 -4.09 -8.38
C SER A 172 -2.43 -3.33 -7.92
N ALA A 173 -1.39 -3.23 -8.76
CA ALA A 173 -0.19 -2.48 -8.42
C ALA A 173 -0.49 -0.98 -8.21
N LYS A 174 -1.37 -0.41 -9.02
CA LYS A 174 -1.77 1.00 -8.95
C LYS A 174 -2.61 1.31 -7.71
N ALA A 175 -3.45 0.37 -7.26
CA ALA A 175 -4.22 0.51 -6.02
C ALA A 175 -3.35 0.31 -4.77
N LEU A 176 -2.49 -0.72 -4.79
CA LEU A 176 -1.72 -1.14 -3.61
C LEU A 176 -0.53 -0.22 -3.30
N TYR A 177 0.16 0.29 -4.32
CA TYR A 177 1.38 1.08 -4.12
C TYR A 177 1.19 2.36 -3.27
N PRO A 178 0.13 3.18 -3.46
CA PRO A 178 -0.15 4.30 -2.55
C PRO A 178 -0.29 3.92 -1.10
N MET A 179 -0.93 2.79 -0.83
CA MET A 179 -1.10 2.31 0.53
C MET A 179 0.24 1.93 1.14
N LEU A 180 1.06 1.15 0.42
CA LEU A 180 2.41 0.81 0.85
C LEU A 180 3.24 2.08 1.13
N ARG A 181 3.12 3.10 0.28
CA ARG A 181 3.79 4.40 0.49
C ARG A 181 3.22 5.18 1.67
N LYS A 182 1.92 5.15 1.89
CA LYS A 182 1.28 5.76 3.07
C LYS A 182 1.76 5.07 4.34
N LEU A 183 1.80 3.73 4.36
CA LEU A 183 2.36 2.95 5.46
C LEU A 183 3.82 3.33 5.75
N GLN A 184 4.68 3.45 4.74
CA GLN A 184 6.06 3.92 4.93
C GLN A 184 6.14 5.33 5.55
N ARG A 185 5.16 6.21 5.29
CA ARG A 185 5.12 7.57 5.85
C ARG A 185 4.67 7.57 7.31
N GLU A 186 3.66 6.78 7.65
CA GLU A 186 3.17 6.67 9.04
C GLU A 186 4.23 6.05 9.95
N LEU A 187 5.12 5.22 9.39
CA LEU A 187 6.23 4.55 10.09
C LEU A 187 7.47 5.43 10.33
N ARG A 188 7.51 6.67 9.84
CA ARG A 188 8.65 7.59 9.96
C ARG A 188 8.34 8.77 10.88
#